data_AF-A0A1E8FAT8-F1
#
_entry.id   AF-A0A1E8FAT8-F1
#
_cell.length_a   1.000
_cell.length_b   1.000
_cell.length_c   1.000
_cell.angle_alpha   90.00
_cell.angle_beta   90.00
_cell.angle_gamma   90.00
#
_symmetry.space_group_name_H-M   'P 1'
#
loop_
_entity.id
_entity.type
_entity.pdbx_description
1 polymer ?
#
loop_
_entity_poly.entity_id
_entity_poly.type
_entity_poly.pdbx_seq_one_letter_code
_entity_poly.pdbx_strand_id
1 'polypeptide(L)' 'MLPFSHWQRFIQGLSVFALGLVVMVIGAWWVLPLYYAGLAILLGGFGWAMSGYLGLLWQRLTKNINPNKYR' A
#
# COMPACT_ATOMS: atom_id res chain seq x y z
N MET A 1 20.27 -7.54 8.07
CA MET A 1 19.71 -6.21 8.42
C MET A 1 18.30 -6.21 7.85
N LEU A 2 17.29 -6.38 8.71
CA LEU A 2 15.92 -6.72 8.32
C LEU A 2 15.35 -5.70 7.32
N PRO A 3 14.61 -6.12 6.27
CA PRO A 3 14.03 -5.25 5.24
C PRO A 3 12.79 -4.49 5.75
N PHE A 4 12.86 -3.92 6.97
CA PHE A 4 11.76 -3.21 7.62
C PHE A 4 11.18 -2.07 6.78
N SER A 5 12.00 -1.48 5.90
CA SER A 5 11.60 -0.36 5.03
C SER A 5 10.41 -0.69 4.11
N HIS A 6 10.29 -1.93 3.62
CA HIS A 6 9.20 -2.28 2.69
C HIS A 6 7.87 -2.56 3.41
N TRP A 7 7.92 -3.20 4.58
CA TRP A 7 6.75 -3.41 5.43
C TRP A 7 6.23 -2.10 6.04
N GLN A 8 7.12 -1.18 6.43
CA GLN A 8 6.73 0.16 6.84
C GLN A 8 6.08 0.96 5.70
N ARG A 9 6.60 0.86 4.47
CA ARG A 9 5.97 1.50 3.30
C ARG A 9 4.59 0.93 3.00
N PHE A 10 4.39 -0.37 3.18
CA PHE A 10 3.08 -1.01 3.09
C PHE A 10 2.13 -0.46 4.17
N ILE A 11 2.54 -0.43 5.44
CA ILE A 11 1.74 0.11 6.54
C ILE A 11 1.43 1.61 6.35
N GLN A 12 2.39 2.40 5.87
CA GLN A 12 2.17 3.80 5.53
C GLN A 12 1.14 3.95 4.40
N GLY A 13 1.29 3.20 3.29
CA GLY A 13 0.32 3.21 2.20
C GLY A 13 -1.09 2.79 2.66
N LEU A 14 -1.17 1.77 3.53
CA LEU A 14 -2.42 1.30 4.11
C LEU A 14 -3.07 2.35 5.02
N SER A 15 -2.27 3.10 5.80
CA SER A 15 -2.78 4.19 6.63
C SER A 15 -3.32 5.35 5.80
N VAL A 16 -2.65 5.72 4.70
CA VAL A 16 -3.11 6.74 3.76
C VAL A 16 -4.38 6.27 3.04
N PHE A 17 -4.45 5.01 2.65
CA PHE A 17 -5.66 4.39 2.08
C PHE A 17 -6.84 4.44 3.07
N ALA A 18 -6.62 4.03 4.32
CA ALA A 18 -7.66 4.05 5.35
C ALA A 18 -8.16 5.49 5.63
N LEU A 19 -7.26 6.47 5.68
CA LEU A 19 -7.63 7.87 5.80
C LEU A 19 -8.44 8.36 4.58
N GLY A 20 -8.02 8.02 3.37
CA GLY A 20 -8.76 8.33 2.14
C GLY A 20 -10.17 7.74 2.14
N LEU A 21 -10.33 6.51 2.64
CA LEU A 21 -11.62 5.83 2.77
C LEU A 21 -12.54 6.56 3.76
N VAL A 22 -12.02 6.94 4.93
CA VAL A 22 -12.77 7.68 5.94
C VAL A 22 -13.23 9.04 5.38
N VAL A 23 -12.33 9.77 4.71
CA VAL A 23 -12.65 11.06 4.08
C VAL A 23 -13.69 10.89 2.98
N MET A 24 -13.57 9.86 2.15
CA MET A 24 -14.54 9.56 1.09
C MET A 24 -15.91 9.21 1.66
N VAL A 25 -15.98 8.37 2.70
CA VAL A 25 -17.25 7.98 3.34
C VAL A 25 -17.93 9.17 4.01
N ILE A 26 -17.18 10.04 4.68
CA ILE A 26 -17.73 11.27 5.29
C ILE A 26 -18.16 12.26 4.21
N GLY A 27 -17.34 12.46 3.18
CA GLY A 27 -17.59 13.39 2.08
C GLY A 27 -18.74 12.97 1.16
N ALA A 28 -18.98 11.66 1.02
CA ALA A 28 -20.04 11.11 0.17
C ALA A 28 -21.45 11.59 0.56
N TRP A 29 -21.67 11.98 1.81
CA TRP A 29 -22.97 12.43 2.29
C TRP A 29 -23.27 13.90 2.03
N TRP A 30 -22.25 14.75 1.85
CA TRP A 30 -22.43 16.21 1.87
C TRP A 30 -21.80 16.94 0.69
N VAL A 31 -20.68 16.47 0.12
CA VAL A 31 -19.84 17.29 -0.76
C VAL A 31 -19.27 16.48 -1.93
N LEU A 32 -19.88 16.62 -3.11
CA LEU A 32 -19.47 15.94 -4.36
C LEU A 32 -17.96 16.10 -4.70
N PRO A 33 -17.34 17.30 -4.55
CA PRO A 33 -15.90 17.47 -4.74
C PRO A 33 -15.04 16.64 -3.78
N LEU A 34 -15.50 16.48 -2.53
CA LEU A 34 -14.79 15.77 -1.49
C LEU A 34 -14.81 14.26 -1.73
N TYR A 35 -15.88 13.76 -2.37
CA TYR A 35 -15.98 12.40 -2.85
C TYR A 35 -14.88 12.08 -3.88
N TYR A 36 -14.70 12.91 -4.92
CA TYR A 36 -13.65 12.68 -5.93
C TYR A 36 -12.24 12.84 -5.37
N ALA A 37 -12.04 13.80 -4.46
CA ALA A 37 -10.75 13.95 -3.75
C ALA A 37 -10.43 12.71 -2.90
N GLY A 38 -11.41 12.21 -2.15
CA GLY A 38 -11.28 10.97 -1.38
C GLY A 38 -10.97 9.77 -2.28
N LEU A 39 -11.61 9.67 -3.44
CA LEU A 39 -11.38 8.59 -4.42
C LEU A 39 -9.97 8.62 -5.02
N ALA A 40 -9.43 9.82 -5.30
CA ALA A 40 -8.05 9.98 -5.74
C ALA A 40 -7.03 9.58 -4.65
N ILE A 41 -7.29 9.97 -3.40
CA ILE A 41 -6.45 9.58 -2.25
C ILE A 41 -6.53 8.07 -2.00
N LEU A 42 -7.72 7.48 -2.16
CA LEU A 42 -7.94 6.04 -2.04
C LEU A 42 -7.13 5.27 -3.08
N LEU A 43 -7.23 5.65 -4.36
CA LEU A 43 -6.47 4.99 -5.44
C LEU A 43 -4.95 5.21 -5.29
N GLY A 44 -4.52 6.41 -4.89
CA GLY A 44 -3.11 6.72 -4.65
C GLY A 44 -2.54 5.93 -3.47
N GLY A 45 -3.25 5.90 -2.34
CA GLY A 45 -2.88 5.12 -1.16
C GLY A 45 -2.84 3.62 -1.44
N PHE A 46 -3.79 3.12 -2.24
CA PHE A 46 -3.81 1.73 -2.70
C PHE A 46 -2.59 1.39 -3.54
N GLY A 47 -2.24 2.20 -4.56
CA GLY A 47 -1.06 1.98 -5.39
C GLY A 47 0.25 2.01 -4.59
N TRP A 48 0.34 2.91 -3.61
CA TRP A 48 1.49 2.99 -2.71
C TRP A 48 1.59 1.77 -1.79
N ALA A 49 0.48 1.32 -1.21
CA ALA A 49 0.42 0.11 -0.40
C ALA A 49 0.81 -1.13 -1.23
N MET A 50 0.23 -1.28 -2.43
CA MET A 50 0.54 -2.37 -3.35
C MET A 50 2.03 -2.43 -3.70
N SER A 51 2.68 -1.27 -3.91
CA SER A 51 4.12 -1.21 -4.22
C SER A 51 4.99 -1.76 -3.08
N GLY A 52 4.61 -1.51 -1.81
CA GLY A 52 5.26 -2.12 -0.65
C GLY A 52 5.06 -3.64 -0.58
N TYR A 53 3.85 -4.11 -0.90
CA TYR A 53 3.50 -5.54 -0.90
C TYR A 53 4.18 -6.31 -2.04
N LEU A 54 4.19 -5.76 -3.25
CA LEU A 54 4.88 -6.35 -4.40
C LEU A 54 6.38 -6.55 -4.13
N GLY A 55 7.02 -5.59 -3.45
CA GLY A 55 8.42 -5.73 -3.06
C GLY A 55 8.68 -6.92 -2.11
N LEU A 56 7.75 -7.20 -1.19
CA LEU A 56 7.84 -8.36 -0.29
C LEU A 56 7.56 -9.68 -1.01
N LEU A 57 6.58 -9.71 -1.92
CA LEU A 57 6.32 -10.85 -2.78
C LEU A 57 7.52 -11.15 -3.69
N TRP A 58 8.13 -10.12 -4.28
CA TRP A 58 9.31 -10.24 -5.11
C TRP A 58 10.52 -10.77 -4.32
N GLN A 59 10.71 -10.30 -3.09
CA GLN A 59 11.73 -10.84 -2.19
C GLN A 59 11.48 -12.31 -1.84
N ARG A 60 10.23 -12.70 -1.55
CA ARG A 60 9.89 -14.11 -1.27
C ARG A 60 10.09 -14.99 -2.50
N LEU A 61 9.68 -14.53 -3.68
CA LEU A 61 9.87 -15.25 -4.95
C LEU A 61 11.36 -15.41 -5.27
N THR A 62 12.13 -14.32 -5.23
CA THR A 62 13.57 -14.36 -5.53
C THR A 62 14.33 -15.25 -4.53
N LYS A 63 13.94 -15.23 -3.25
CA LYS A 63 14.54 -16.10 -2.21
C LYS A 63 14.20 -17.58 -2.43
N ASN A 64 13.02 -17.90 -2.96
CA ASN A 64 12.64 -19.28 -3.31
C ASN A 64 13.27 -19.76 -4.63
N ILE A 65 13.67 -18.85 -5.52
CA ILE A 65 14.27 -19.17 -6.82
C ILE A 65 15.76 -19.52 -6.72
N ASN A 66 16.46 -19.19 -5.62
CA ASN A 66 17.86 -19.59 -5.44
C ASN A 66 18.06 -20.61 -4.29
N PRO A 67 17.80 -21.91 -4.53
CA PRO A 67 18.09 -22.97 -3.58
C PRO A 67 19.58 -23.31 -3.44
N ASN A 68 20.50 -22.68 -4.18
CA ASN A 68 21.87 -23.21 -4.36
C ASN A 68 22.99 -22.41 -3.66
N LYS A 69 22.67 -21.63 -2.62
CA LYS A 69 23.68 -20.83 -1.88
C LYS A 69 24.26 -21.51 -0.62
N TYR A 70 23.96 -22.80 -0.42
CA TYR A 70 24.49 -23.62 0.69
C TYR A 70 25.13 -24.93 0.19
N ARG A 71 25.92 -24.85 -0.88
CA ARG A 71 26.85 -25.92 -1.26
C ARG A 71 28.26 -25.37 -1.33
#